data_AF-A0A1I2XW99-F1
#
_entry.id   AF-A0A1I2XW99-F1
#
_cell.length_a   1.000
_cell.length_b   1.000
_cell.length_c   1.000
_cell.angle_alpha   90.00
_cell.angle_beta   90.00
_cell.angle_gamma   90.00
#
_symmetry.space_group_name_H-M   'P 1'
#
loop_
_entity.id
_entity.type
_entity.pdbx_description
1 polymer ?
#
loop_
_entity_poly.entity_id
_entity_poly.type
_entity_poly.pdbx_seq_one_letter_code
_entity_poly.pdbx_strand_id
1 'polypeptide(L)'
;MRSWYIEDAGGGCRAFSEVLVLVSEDPCLIYQRLMPLTWNNDITFEEMARLIVVEMMIEAEASHNDYFYVCSGNIFYGLHKWLTENGYNWETTKMDGLAHDVAESAFQKQLLLAGFPAGIKLEERNYRDFYRTVESWIKEDPTRKRFFKDMTVRRKPEQFRYILKGNSSHTRKCAKCQKKISAFSPIVQYRCRENGKKKNRYYHPECSPYKPHKNKLEEAHFLWMGSVVSGVVLPLRKAAPCSVCGLELLPGTRAVHAGNGKKVICGHIECFNYVNKEELNG
;
A
#
# COMPACT_ATOMS: atom_id res chain seq x y z
N MET A 1 21.91 -19.65 -16.35
CA MET A 1 21.16 -18.53 -15.76
C MET A 1 19.75 -18.64 -16.26
N ARG A 2 18.81 -18.97 -15.38
CA ARG A 2 17.40 -19.13 -15.71
C ARG A 2 16.62 -17.87 -15.35
N SER A 3 15.57 -17.59 -16.10
CA SER A 3 14.59 -16.56 -15.74
C SER A 3 13.38 -17.21 -15.05
N TRP A 4 13.00 -16.63 -13.91
CA TRP A 4 11.88 -17.05 -13.09
C TRP A 4 10.84 -15.94 -12.99
N TYR A 5 9.57 -16.28 -13.12
CA TYR A 5 8.43 -15.37 -13.07
C TYR A 5 7.54 -15.75 -11.89
N ILE A 6 7.30 -14.79 -11.01
CA ILE A 6 6.52 -14.99 -9.78
C ILE A 6 5.27 -14.10 -9.83
N GLU A 7 4.10 -14.74 -9.83
CA GLU A 7 2.78 -14.07 -9.93
C GLU A 7 1.77 -14.66 -8.94
N ASP A 8 0.72 -13.90 -8.65
CA ASP A 8 -0.45 -14.31 -7.91
C ASP A 8 -1.76 -14.19 -8.72
N ALA A 9 -2.77 -14.94 -8.31
CA ALA A 9 -4.14 -14.73 -8.77
C ALA A 9 -5.14 -14.90 -7.62
N GLY A 10 -6.27 -14.19 -7.73
CA GLY A 10 -7.36 -14.26 -6.76
C GLY A 10 -7.20 -13.34 -5.54
N GLY A 11 -6.16 -12.51 -5.44
CA GLY A 11 -5.93 -11.58 -4.31
C GLY A 11 -7.10 -10.60 -4.07
N GLY A 12 -7.76 -10.18 -5.15
CA GLY A 12 -8.94 -9.30 -5.07
C GLY A 12 -10.24 -10.01 -4.70
N CYS A 13 -10.30 -11.34 -4.77
CA CYS A 13 -11.49 -12.12 -4.40
C CYS A 13 -11.48 -12.40 -2.90
N ARG A 14 -12.64 -12.28 -2.24
CA ARG A 14 -12.77 -12.62 -0.81
C ARG A 14 -12.88 -14.12 -0.54
N ALA A 15 -13.03 -14.90 -1.59
CA ALA A 15 -13.17 -16.35 -1.52
C ALA A 15 -12.09 -17.05 -2.32
N PHE A 16 -11.94 -18.35 -2.02
CA PHE A 16 -10.91 -19.24 -2.54
C PHE A 16 -9.50 -18.83 -2.16
N SER A 17 -8.55 -19.74 -2.34
CA SER A 17 -7.16 -19.46 -2.04
C SER A 17 -6.59 -18.53 -3.10
N GLU A 18 -5.65 -17.68 -2.67
CA GLU A 18 -4.75 -17.04 -3.63
C GLU A 18 -3.84 -18.10 -4.20
N VAL A 19 -3.69 -18.08 -5.51
CA VAL A 19 -2.72 -18.91 -6.20
C VAL A 19 -1.42 -18.14 -6.25
N LEU A 20 -0.32 -18.78 -5.88
CA LEU A 20 1.03 -18.29 -6.11
C LEU A 20 1.69 -19.21 -7.11
N VAL A 21 2.36 -18.64 -8.11
CA VAL A 21 3.08 -19.42 -9.12
C VAL A 21 4.53 -18.98 -9.22
N LEU A 22 5.39 -19.93 -9.56
CA LEU A 22 6.78 -19.74 -9.95
C LEU A 22 6.98 -20.47 -11.27
N VAL A 23 7.31 -19.72 -12.32
CA VAL A 23 7.40 -20.25 -13.69
C VAL A 23 8.75 -19.94 -14.30
N SER A 24 9.32 -20.89 -15.03
CA SER A 24 10.36 -20.62 -16.02
C SER A 24 9.84 -21.00 -17.40
N GLU A 25 10.19 -20.23 -18.42
CA GLU A 25 9.78 -20.50 -19.80
C GLU A 25 10.81 -21.33 -20.57
N ASP A 26 12.09 -21.25 -20.17
CA ASP A 26 13.19 -21.98 -20.80
C ASP A 26 14.17 -22.56 -19.74
N PRO A 27 14.06 -23.86 -19.42
CA PRO A 27 12.99 -24.78 -19.84
C PRO A 27 11.64 -24.43 -19.19
N CYS A 28 10.55 -24.88 -19.80
CA CYS A 28 9.21 -24.70 -19.25
C CYS A 28 9.04 -25.49 -17.94
N LEU A 29 9.04 -24.78 -16.81
CA LEU A 29 8.89 -25.32 -15.48
C LEU A 29 7.80 -24.52 -14.75
N ILE A 30 6.84 -25.22 -14.14
CA ILE A 30 5.69 -24.59 -13.50
C ILE A 30 5.51 -25.15 -12.10
N TYR A 31 5.63 -24.27 -11.11
CA TYR A 31 5.34 -24.55 -9.72
C TYR A 31 4.15 -23.68 -9.30
N GLN A 32 3.19 -24.28 -8.61
CA GLN A 32 2.00 -23.59 -8.12
C GLN A 32 1.66 -24.03 -6.71
N ARG A 33 1.22 -23.07 -5.88
CA ARG A 33 0.76 -23.32 -4.52
C ARG A 33 -0.49 -22.50 -4.22
N LEU A 34 -1.33 -23.05 -3.36
CA LEU A 34 -2.51 -22.36 -2.84
C LEU A 34 -2.18 -21.82 -1.46
N MET A 35 -2.36 -20.51 -1.28
CA MET A 35 -2.22 -19.93 0.04
C MET A 35 -3.40 -20.38 0.93
N PRO A 36 -3.16 -20.90 2.14
CA PRO A 36 -4.24 -21.42 3.01
C PRO A 36 -5.34 -20.40 3.27
N LEU A 37 -6.60 -20.81 3.36
CA LEU A 37 -7.71 -19.88 3.63
C LEU A 37 -7.60 -19.20 5.01
N THR A 38 -6.88 -19.80 5.96
CA THR A 38 -6.56 -19.26 7.29
C THR A 38 -5.23 -19.84 7.79
N TRP A 39 -4.60 -19.19 8.77
CA TRP A 39 -3.36 -19.63 9.43
C TRP A 39 -3.22 -18.94 10.80
N ASN A 40 -2.10 -19.10 11.49
CA ASN A 40 -1.85 -18.43 12.78
C ASN A 40 -1.64 -16.91 12.60
N ASN A 41 -2.20 -16.09 13.50
CA ASN A 41 -2.09 -14.63 13.48
C ASN A 41 -0.66 -14.07 13.61
N ASP A 42 0.31 -14.90 14.00
CA ASP A 42 1.72 -14.49 14.14
C ASP A 42 2.42 -14.30 12.79
N ILE A 43 1.86 -14.86 11.71
CA ILE A 43 2.42 -14.74 10.37
C ILE A 43 1.60 -13.73 9.57
N THR A 44 2.27 -12.70 9.06
CA THR A 44 1.60 -11.71 8.21
C THR A 44 1.28 -12.29 6.84
N PHE A 45 0.30 -11.70 6.15
CA PHE A 45 -0.04 -12.05 4.77
C PHE A 45 1.16 -12.09 3.81
N GLU A 46 1.99 -11.03 3.81
CA GLU A 46 3.16 -10.90 2.95
C GLU A 46 4.24 -11.93 3.33
N GLU A 47 4.33 -12.30 4.60
CA GLU A 47 5.25 -13.32 5.09
C GLU A 47 4.82 -14.74 4.71
N MET A 48 3.53 -15.05 4.79
CA MET A 48 2.99 -16.32 4.32
C MET A 48 3.26 -16.53 2.83
N ALA A 49 3.00 -15.50 2.01
CA ALA A 49 3.28 -15.57 0.58
C ALA A 49 4.78 -15.76 0.29
N ARG A 50 5.65 -15.03 1.00
CA ARG A 50 7.10 -15.21 0.91
C ARG A 50 7.52 -16.64 1.25
N LEU A 51 7.03 -17.22 2.35
CA LEU A 51 7.38 -18.58 2.76
C LEU A 51 7.03 -19.60 1.67
N ILE A 52 5.81 -19.52 1.14
CA ILE A 52 5.34 -20.41 0.07
C ILE A 52 6.19 -20.26 -1.20
N VAL A 53 6.52 -19.03 -1.60
CA VAL A 53 7.34 -18.80 -2.79
C VAL A 53 8.77 -19.31 -2.58
N VAL A 54 9.37 -19.09 -1.41
CA VAL A 54 10.70 -19.60 -1.10
C VAL A 54 10.73 -21.14 -1.10
N GLU A 55 9.68 -21.80 -0.60
CA GLU A 55 9.54 -23.26 -0.74
C GLU A 55 9.51 -23.68 -2.21
N MET A 56 8.74 -23.01 -3.06
CA MET A 56 8.74 -23.28 -4.51
C MET A 56 10.12 -23.04 -5.14
N MET A 57 10.85 -22.00 -4.71
CA MET A 57 12.21 -21.72 -5.20
C MET A 57 13.19 -22.85 -4.83
N ILE A 58 13.08 -23.38 -3.61
CA ILE A 58 13.91 -24.52 -3.15
C ILE A 58 13.59 -25.77 -3.97
N GLU A 59 12.30 -26.08 -4.16
CA GLU A 59 11.87 -27.21 -5.00
C GLU A 59 12.29 -27.07 -6.46
N ALA A 60 12.38 -25.83 -6.94
CA ALA A 60 12.79 -25.50 -8.29
C ALA A 60 14.32 -25.48 -8.50
N GLU A 61 15.08 -25.71 -7.43
CA GLU A 61 16.54 -25.57 -7.39
C GLU A 61 17.00 -24.19 -7.89
N ALA A 62 16.18 -23.16 -7.62
CA ALA A 62 16.44 -21.81 -8.07
C ALA A 62 17.62 -21.21 -7.27
N SER A 63 18.53 -20.53 -7.97
CA SER A 63 19.81 -20.10 -7.39
C SER A 63 20.01 -18.59 -7.48
N HIS A 64 21.02 -18.07 -6.76
CA HIS A 64 21.43 -16.66 -6.84
C HIS A 64 21.94 -16.27 -8.24
N ASN A 65 22.33 -17.25 -9.07
CA ASN A 65 22.75 -17.02 -10.46
C ASN A 65 21.57 -16.92 -11.43
N ASP A 66 20.34 -17.17 -10.96
CA ASP A 66 19.13 -16.97 -11.74
C ASP A 66 18.61 -15.54 -11.60
N TYR A 67 17.68 -15.18 -12.47
CA TYR A 67 17.04 -13.87 -12.49
C TYR A 67 15.54 -13.99 -12.20
N PHE A 68 15.03 -13.16 -11.30
CA PHE A 68 13.63 -13.23 -10.83
C PHE A 68 12.84 -11.98 -11.23
N TYR A 69 11.82 -12.20 -12.04
CA TYR A 69 10.78 -11.24 -12.32
C TYR A 69 9.64 -11.46 -11.32
N VAL A 70 9.33 -10.46 -10.51
CA VAL A 70 8.29 -10.56 -9.47
C VAL A 70 7.18 -9.56 -9.74
N CYS A 71 5.93 -9.99 -9.59
CA CYS A 71 4.79 -9.09 -9.72
C CYS A 71 4.91 -7.92 -8.72
N SER A 72 4.50 -6.74 -9.18
CA SER A 72 4.42 -5.52 -8.34
C SER A 72 3.32 -5.55 -7.26
N GLY A 73 2.55 -6.65 -7.20
CA GLY A 73 1.50 -6.88 -6.20
C GLY A 73 2.01 -6.74 -4.77
N ASN A 74 1.19 -6.14 -3.90
CA ASN A 74 1.59 -5.85 -2.53
C ASN A 74 1.82 -7.10 -1.66
N ILE A 75 1.27 -8.25 -2.07
CA ILE A 75 1.49 -9.55 -1.46
C ILE A 75 2.98 -9.94 -1.47
N PHE A 76 3.72 -9.47 -2.48
CA PHE A 76 5.13 -9.80 -2.68
C PHE A 76 6.11 -8.81 -2.03
N TYR A 77 5.67 -7.76 -1.32
CA TYR A 77 6.59 -6.80 -0.72
C TYR A 77 7.57 -7.43 0.28
N GLY A 78 7.10 -8.43 1.05
CA GLY A 78 7.96 -9.23 1.93
C GLY A 78 9.00 -10.05 1.15
N LEU A 79 8.62 -10.57 -0.02
CA LEU A 79 9.52 -11.32 -0.91
C LEU A 79 10.54 -10.42 -1.59
N HIS A 80 10.14 -9.25 -2.10
CA HIS A 80 11.03 -8.24 -2.68
C HIS A 80 12.18 -7.87 -1.74
N LYS A 81 11.83 -7.61 -0.47
CA LYS A 81 12.80 -7.33 0.58
C LYS A 81 13.73 -8.52 0.80
N TRP A 82 13.17 -9.73 0.93
CA TRP A 82 13.94 -10.94 1.17
C TRP A 82 14.92 -11.26 0.04
N LEU A 83 14.50 -11.17 -1.23
CA LEU A 83 15.37 -11.40 -2.40
C LEU A 83 16.56 -10.43 -2.40
N THR A 84 16.32 -9.16 -2.08
CA THR A 84 17.36 -8.13 -1.96
C THR A 84 18.34 -8.45 -0.84
N GLU A 85 17.83 -8.74 0.36
CA GLU A 85 18.65 -9.02 1.54
C GLU A 85 19.49 -10.30 1.40
N ASN A 86 19.03 -11.26 0.59
CA ASN A 86 19.72 -12.52 0.33
C ASN A 86 20.54 -12.51 -0.97
N GLY A 87 20.66 -11.37 -1.66
CA GLY A 87 21.56 -11.24 -2.81
C GLY A 87 21.10 -11.93 -4.10
N TYR A 88 19.78 -12.10 -4.29
CA TYR A 88 19.23 -12.58 -5.55
C TYR A 88 19.17 -11.47 -6.60
N ASN A 89 19.31 -11.82 -7.88
CA ASN A 89 19.07 -10.89 -8.99
C ASN A 89 17.58 -10.85 -9.29
N TRP A 90 16.94 -9.69 -9.11
CA TRP A 90 15.50 -9.59 -9.31
C TRP A 90 15.05 -8.18 -9.68
N GLU A 91 13.88 -8.09 -10.32
CA GLU A 91 13.17 -6.84 -10.50
C GLU A 91 11.65 -7.01 -10.46
N THR A 92 10.94 -5.90 -10.28
CA THR A 92 9.48 -5.90 -10.42
C THR A 92 9.07 -5.77 -11.88
N THR A 93 8.09 -6.55 -12.30
CA THR A 93 7.45 -6.38 -13.60
C THR A 93 5.92 -6.50 -13.48
N LYS A 94 5.23 -6.02 -14.50
CA LYS A 94 3.81 -6.31 -14.70
C LYS A 94 3.76 -7.64 -15.43
N MET A 95 3.19 -8.68 -14.82
CA MET A 95 3.15 -9.98 -15.48
C MET A 95 2.11 -10.03 -16.58
N ASP A 96 2.51 -10.77 -17.59
CA ASP A 96 1.75 -11.28 -18.71
C ASP A 96 2.32 -12.66 -19.07
N GLY A 97 1.85 -13.23 -20.19
CA GLY A 97 2.34 -14.52 -20.67
C GLY A 97 2.06 -15.69 -19.72
N LEU A 98 2.98 -16.66 -19.71
CA LEU A 98 2.74 -17.98 -19.13
C LEU A 98 2.44 -17.93 -17.63
N ALA A 99 3.19 -17.14 -16.85
CA ALA A 99 2.99 -17.04 -15.40
C ALA A 99 1.60 -16.51 -15.06
N HIS A 100 1.14 -15.49 -15.79
CA HIS A 100 -0.19 -14.92 -15.61
C HIS A 100 -1.29 -15.93 -15.96
N ASP A 101 -1.16 -16.59 -17.12
CA ASP A 101 -2.16 -17.56 -17.60
C ASP A 101 -2.28 -18.77 -16.67
N VAL A 102 -1.15 -19.26 -16.13
CA VAL A 102 -1.13 -20.36 -15.15
C VAL A 102 -1.83 -19.92 -13.86
N ALA A 103 -1.52 -18.73 -13.34
CA ALA A 103 -2.11 -18.25 -12.09
C ALA A 103 -3.65 -18.10 -12.21
N GLU A 104 -4.13 -17.43 -13.26
CA GLU A 104 -5.57 -17.23 -13.50
C GLU A 104 -6.30 -18.55 -13.77
N SER A 105 -5.69 -19.45 -14.55
CA SER A 105 -6.27 -20.77 -14.84
C SER A 105 -6.37 -21.63 -13.58
N ALA A 106 -5.36 -21.59 -12.71
CA ALA A 106 -5.38 -22.29 -11.43
C ALA A 106 -6.44 -21.71 -10.49
N PHE A 107 -6.65 -20.39 -10.48
CA PHE A 107 -7.73 -19.77 -9.70
C PHE A 107 -9.11 -20.18 -10.24
N GLN A 108 -9.31 -20.13 -11.56
CA GLN A 108 -10.54 -20.63 -12.20
C GLN A 108 -10.79 -22.10 -11.89
N LYS A 109 -9.74 -22.94 -11.87
CA LYS A 109 -9.87 -24.36 -11.54
C LYS A 109 -10.40 -24.58 -10.13
N GLN A 110 -9.98 -23.77 -9.14
CA GLN A 110 -10.55 -23.85 -7.79
C GLN A 110 -12.07 -23.60 -7.78
N LEU A 111 -12.51 -22.59 -8.53
CA LEU A 111 -13.93 -22.24 -8.67
C LEU A 111 -14.73 -23.40 -9.28
N LEU A 112 -14.25 -23.96 -10.39
CA LEU A 112 -14.91 -25.07 -11.08
C LEU A 112 -15.02 -26.31 -10.19
N LEU A 113 -13.95 -26.67 -9.48
CA LEU A 113 -13.95 -27.81 -8.56
C LEU A 113 -14.93 -27.62 -7.39
N ALA A 114 -15.23 -26.37 -7.02
CA ALA A 114 -16.24 -26.05 -6.01
C ALA A 114 -17.68 -26.01 -6.56
N GLY A 115 -17.88 -26.22 -7.87
CA GLY A 115 -19.18 -26.19 -8.53
C GLY A 115 -19.60 -24.82 -9.06
N PHE A 116 -18.67 -23.87 -9.21
CA PHE A 116 -18.96 -22.59 -9.86
C PHE A 116 -19.29 -22.82 -11.35
N PRO A 117 -20.27 -22.11 -11.94
CA PRO A 117 -20.68 -22.34 -13.32
C PRO A 117 -19.55 -22.15 -14.34
N ALA A 118 -19.29 -23.17 -15.17
CA ALA A 118 -18.17 -23.16 -16.12
C ALA A 118 -18.27 -22.11 -17.24
N GLY A 119 -19.49 -21.66 -17.53
CA GLY A 119 -19.74 -20.59 -18.50
C GLY A 119 -19.36 -19.19 -17.99
N ILE A 120 -19.12 -19.02 -16.69
CA ILE A 120 -18.72 -17.73 -16.12
C ILE A 120 -17.20 -17.71 -15.95
N LYS A 121 -16.53 -16.83 -16.69
CA LYS A 121 -15.08 -16.68 -16.69
C LYS A 121 -14.69 -15.21 -16.54
N LEU A 122 -13.44 -14.97 -16.18
CA LEU A 122 -12.87 -13.64 -16.22
C LEU A 122 -12.70 -13.22 -17.69
N GLU A 123 -13.40 -12.16 -18.10
CA GLU A 123 -13.32 -11.57 -19.44
C GLU A 123 -12.69 -10.17 -19.35
N GLU A 124 -11.83 -9.83 -20.31
CA GLU A 124 -11.23 -8.49 -20.46
C GLU A 124 -10.60 -7.91 -19.18
N ARG A 125 -10.07 -8.79 -18.30
CA ARG A 125 -9.54 -8.39 -16.98
C ARG A 125 -10.56 -7.63 -16.12
N ASN A 126 -11.87 -7.86 -16.30
CA ASN A 126 -12.93 -7.31 -15.45
C ASN A 126 -13.05 -8.06 -14.12
N TYR A 127 -11.97 -8.00 -13.33
CA TYR A 127 -11.85 -8.64 -12.02
C TYR A 127 -12.96 -8.23 -11.05
N ARG A 128 -13.39 -6.97 -11.10
CA ARG A 128 -14.35 -6.43 -10.14
C ARG A 128 -15.69 -7.16 -10.24
N ASP A 129 -16.22 -7.27 -11.43
CA ASP A 129 -17.54 -7.86 -11.62
C ASP A 129 -17.46 -9.38 -11.51
N PHE A 130 -16.39 -10.00 -12.04
CA PHE A 130 -16.14 -11.43 -11.87
C PHE A 130 -16.10 -11.82 -10.37
N TYR A 131 -15.31 -11.14 -9.54
CA TYR A 131 -15.25 -11.44 -8.10
C TYR A 131 -16.56 -11.16 -7.36
N ARG A 132 -17.34 -10.16 -7.80
CA ARG A 132 -18.69 -9.94 -7.24
C ARG A 132 -19.61 -11.11 -7.56
N THR A 133 -19.57 -11.63 -8.77
CA THR A 133 -20.36 -12.80 -9.18
C THR A 133 -19.99 -14.03 -8.36
N VAL A 134 -18.68 -14.29 -8.18
CA VAL A 134 -18.19 -15.37 -7.29
C VAL A 134 -18.72 -15.20 -5.86
N GLU A 135 -18.61 -14.00 -5.29
CA GLU A 135 -19.10 -13.73 -3.93
C GLU A 135 -20.62 -13.90 -3.80
N SER A 136 -21.40 -13.53 -4.82
CA SER A 136 -22.85 -13.72 -4.84
C SER A 136 -23.20 -15.20 -4.87
N TRP A 137 -22.56 -15.97 -5.76
CA TRP A 137 -22.75 -17.42 -5.85
C TRP A 137 -22.43 -18.15 -4.52
N ILE A 138 -21.43 -17.68 -3.75
CA ILE A 138 -21.16 -18.23 -2.41
C ILE A 138 -22.29 -17.88 -1.43
N LYS A 139 -22.84 -16.67 -1.50
CA LYS A 139 -23.88 -16.21 -0.57
C LYS A 139 -25.23 -16.90 -0.78
N GLU A 140 -25.49 -17.39 -1.99
CA GLU A 140 -26.70 -18.14 -2.34
C GLU A 140 -26.82 -19.48 -1.58
N ASP A 141 -25.70 -20.07 -1.16
CA ASP A 141 -25.67 -21.35 -0.46
C ASP A 141 -24.77 -21.26 0.79
N PRO A 142 -25.35 -21.32 2.01
CA PRO A 142 -24.60 -21.23 3.25
C PRO A 142 -23.44 -22.24 3.38
N THR A 143 -23.53 -23.40 2.75
CA THR A 143 -22.46 -24.43 2.80
C THR A 143 -21.18 -23.97 2.12
N ARG A 144 -21.28 -23.04 1.16
CA ARG A 144 -20.15 -22.47 0.40
C ARG A 144 -19.36 -21.45 1.21
N LYS A 145 -19.85 -21.01 2.39
CA LYS A 145 -19.12 -20.08 3.27
C LYS A 145 -17.73 -20.60 3.67
N ARG A 146 -17.50 -21.92 3.65
CA ARG A 146 -16.19 -22.54 3.88
C ARG A 146 -15.10 -22.07 2.91
N PHE A 147 -15.48 -21.53 1.74
CA PHE A 147 -14.54 -21.00 0.76
C PHE A 147 -14.12 -19.55 1.05
N PHE A 148 -14.71 -18.87 2.04
CA PHE A 148 -14.26 -17.53 2.39
C PHE A 148 -12.88 -17.55 3.02
N LYS A 149 -12.04 -16.60 2.57
CA LYS A 149 -10.77 -16.31 3.20
C LYS A 149 -11.00 -15.73 4.60
N ASP A 150 -10.16 -16.13 5.53
CA ASP A 150 -10.08 -15.47 6.82
C ASP A 150 -9.43 -14.09 6.66
N MET A 151 -10.24 -13.06 6.89
CA MET A 151 -9.82 -11.66 6.75
C MET A 151 -9.08 -11.14 7.99
N THR A 152 -8.96 -11.91 9.07
CA THR A 152 -8.22 -11.49 10.26
C THR A 152 -6.72 -11.54 9.99
N VAL A 153 -6.23 -12.68 9.50
CA VAL A 153 -4.83 -12.94 9.13
C VAL A 153 -4.37 -12.21 7.85
N ARG A 154 -5.31 -11.74 7.03
CA ARG A 154 -5.04 -10.97 5.79
C ARG A 154 -5.05 -9.46 5.97
N ARG A 155 -5.32 -8.96 7.18
CA ARG A 155 -5.32 -7.52 7.44
C ARG A 155 -3.88 -7.01 7.46
N LYS A 156 -3.66 -5.86 6.81
CA LYS A 156 -2.42 -5.12 7.00
C LYS A 156 -2.23 -4.78 8.50
N PRO A 157 -0.99 -4.86 9.01
CA PRO A 157 -0.67 -4.49 10.39
C PRO A 157 -1.17 -3.10 10.76
N GLU A 158 -1.54 -2.90 12.03
CA GLU A 158 -2.14 -1.64 12.49
C GLU A 158 -1.20 -0.44 12.34
N GLN A 159 0.11 -0.64 12.43
CA GLN A 159 1.11 0.41 12.29
C GLN A 159 1.02 1.19 10.97
N PHE A 160 0.63 0.52 9.87
CA PHE A 160 0.47 1.16 8.56
C PHE A 160 -0.84 1.96 8.45
N ARG A 161 -1.73 1.84 9.44
CA ARG A 161 -2.96 2.62 9.50
C ARG A 161 -2.70 4.04 10.03
N TYR A 162 -1.67 4.25 10.86
CA TYR A 162 -1.32 5.54 11.45
C TYR A 162 -0.21 6.21 10.63
N ILE A 163 -0.60 7.13 9.76
CA ILE A 163 0.31 7.76 8.80
C ILE A 163 0.59 9.20 9.23
N LEU A 164 1.86 9.52 9.53
CA LEU A 164 2.31 10.88 9.76
C LEU A 164 2.56 11.58 8.42
N LYS A 165 1.90 12.73 8.21
CA LYS A 165 1.94 13.51 6.96
C LYS A 165 1.68 14.99 7.21
N GLY A 166 1.84 15.83 6.18
CA GLY A 166 1.38 17.22 6.23
C GLY A 166 -0.13 17.36 6.13
N ASN A 167 -0.73 18.23 6.94
CA ASN A 167 -2.14 18.57 6.85
C ASN A 167 -2.38 19.54 5.68
N SER A 168 -3.53 19.41 5.04
CA SER A 168 -3.99 20.35 4.01
C SER A 168 -4.46 21.69 4.61
N SER A 169 -5.04 22.55 3.77
CA SER A 169 -5.68 23.81 4.17
C SER A 169 -6.85 23.67 5.15
N HIS A 170 -7.34 22.45 5.39
CA HIS A 170 -8.45 22.21 6.32
C HIS A 170 -7.96 22.01 7.76
N THR A 171 -8.55 22.75 8.68
CA THR A 171 -8.51 22.44 10.11
C THR A 171 -9.19 21.09 10.37
N ARG A 172 -8.57 20.25 11.20
CA ARG A 172 -9.14 18.96 11.63
C ARG A 172 -9.36 18.96 13.15
N LYS A 173 -10.14 18.01 13.65
CA LYS A 173 -10.31 17.79 15.10
C LYS A 173 -9.51 16.55 15.49
N CYS A 174 -8.71 16.66 16.54
CA CYS A 174 -7.97 15.53 17.09
C CYS A 174 -8.92 14.56 17.79
N ALA A 175 -8.84 13.27 17.46
CA ALA A 175 -9.71 12.24 18.04
C ALA A 175 -9.35 11.89 19.49
N LYS A 176 -8.13 12.21 19.97
CA LYS A 176 -7.73 12.01 21.37
C LYS A 176 -8.08 13.23 22.24
N CYS A 177 -7.46 14.38 21.99
CA CYS A 177 -7.62 15.56 22.85
C CYS A 177 -8.80 16.48 22.46
N GLN A 178 -9.50 16.20 21.36
CA GLN A 178 -10.61 16.99 20.84
C GLN A 178 -10.28 18.44 20.41
N LYS A 179 -9.02 18.89 20.57
CA LYS A 179 -8.54 20.20 20.10
C LYS A 179 -8.38 20.24 18.57
N LYS A 180 -8.33 21.46 18.02
CA LYS A 180 -8.10 21.70 16.59
C LYS A 180 -6.66 21.35 16.20
N ILE A 181 -6.52 20.72 15.04
CA ILE A 181 -5.25 20.52 14.34
C ILE A 181 -5.23 21.55 13.21
N SER A 182 -4.25 22.44 13.25
CA SER A 182 -4.15 23.59 12.34
C SER A 182 -3.99 23.14 10.89
N ALA A 183 -4.43 23.99 9.96
CA ALA A 183 -4.09 23.84 8.56
C ALA A 183 -2.57 23.86 8.38
N PHE A 184 -2.05 23.07 7.44
CA PHE A 184 -0.62 23.04 7.10
C PHE A 184 0.33 22.73 8.27
N SER A 185 -0.12 21.96 9.26
CA SER A 185 0.72 21.40 10.32
C SER A 185 0.98 19.91 10.10
N PRO A 186 1.97 19.32 10.78
CA PRO A 186 2.05 17.86 10.90
C PRO A 186 0.76 17.25 11.48
N ILE A 187 0.34 16.11 10.94
CA ILE A 187 -0.87 15.39 11.37
C ILE A 187 -0.69 13.88 11.23
N VAL A 188 -1.23 13.12 12.18
CA VAL A 188 -1.35 11.67 12.06
C VAL A 188 -2.75 11.32 11.57
N GLN A 189 -2.84 10.69 10.41
CA GLN A 189 -4.08 10.15 9.87
C GLN A 189 -4.15 8.66 10.14
N TYR A 190 -5.16 8.25 10.93
CA TYR A 190 -5.56 6.86 11.05
C TYR A 190 -6.51 6.49 9.91
N ARG A 191 -6.19 5.44 9.15
CA ARG A 191 -7.03 4.88 8.08
C ARG A 191 -7.37 3.43 8.38
N CYS A 192 -8.64 3.13 8.60
CA CYS A 192 -9.12 1.75 8.64
C CYS A 192 -10.33 1.57 7.74
N ARG A 193 -10.64 0.29 7.45
CA ARG A 193 -11.95 -0.11 6.93
C ARG A 193 -12.68 -0.84 8.04
N GLU A 194 -13.84 -0.32 8.43
CA GLU A 194 -14.76 -0.96 9.37
C GLU A 194 -16.04 -1.29 8.59
N ASN A 195 -16.44 -2.56 8.56
CA ASN A 195 -17.62 -3.04 7.83
C ASN A 195 -17.64 -2.55 6.36
N GLY A 196 -16.49 -2.63 5.69
CA GLY A 196 -16.31 -2.18 4.30
C GLY A 196 -16.20 -0.66 4.10
N LYS A 197 -16.58 0.15 5.10
CA LYS A 197 -16.55 1.61 5.04
C LYS A 197 -15.18 2.15 5.47
N LYS A 198 -14.62 3.06 4.67
CA LYS A 198 -13.38 3.76 5.03
C LYS A 198 -13.67 4.71 6.20
N LYS A 199 -12.93 4.55 7.29
CA LYS A 199 -12.96 5.44 8.45
C LYS A 199 -11.62 6.15 8.54
N ASN A 200 -11.70 7.47 8.73
CA ASN A 200 -10.53 8.31 8.95
C ASN A 200 -10.65 8.94 10.33
N ARG A 201 -9.61 8.84 11.15
CA ARG A 201 -9.45 9.63 12.35
C ARG A 201 -8.16 10.43 12.24
N TYR A 202 -8.11 11.57 12.92
CA TYR A 202 -6.97 12.47 12.87
C TYR A 202 -6.47 12.72 14.28
N TYR A 203 -5.16 12.81 14.45
CA TYR A 203 -4.50 13.07 15.72
C TYR A 203 -3.40 14.11 15.50
N HIS A 204 -3.15 14.94 16.51
CA HIS A 204 -1.84 15.58 16.60
C HIS A 204 -0.74 14.50 16.71
N PRO A 205 0.49 14.75 16.23
CA PRO A 205 1.59 13.78 16.33
C PRO A 205 1.79 13.22 17.74
N GLU A 206 1.81 14.08 18.76
CA GLU A 206 1.95 13.76 20.18
C GLU A 206 0.69 13.11 20.78
N CYS A 207 -0.45 13.29 20.13
CA CYS A 207 -1.72 12.68 20.52
C CYS A 207 -1.93 11.29 19.89
N SER A 208 -1.02 10.82 19.02
CA SER A 208 -1.17 9.52 18.38
C SER A 208 -1.10 8.40 19.42
N PRO A 209 -2.01 7.40 19.41
CA PRO A 209 -1.94 6.27 20.32
C PRO A 209 -0.82 5.27 19.97
N TYR A 210 -0.28 5.37 18.76
CA TYR A 210 0.83 4.53 18.27
C TYR A 210 1.92 5.39 17.65
N LYS A 211 3.14 4.87 17.60
CA LYS A 211 4.23 5.46 16.81
C LYS A 211 3.81 5.43 15.32
N PRO A 212 3.54 6.59 14.70
CA PRO A 212 3.02 6.62 13.35
C PRO A 212 4.12 6.28 12.35
N HIS A 213 3.75 5.61 11.27
CA HIS A 213 4.65 5.44 10.13
C HIS A 213 4.88 6.80 9.46
N LYS A 214 6.13 7.25 9.41
CA LYS A 214 6.52 8.49 8.74
C LYS A 214 6.42 8.27 7.24
N ASN A 215 5.48 8.96 6.60
CA ASN A 215 5.39 9.01 5.14
C ASN A 215 6.25 10.18 4.61
N LYS A 216 5.92 10.72 3.45
CA LYS A 216 6.49 11.93 2.81
C LYS A 216 6.23 13.24 3.58
N LEU A 217 6.26 13.24 4.92
CA LEU A 217 6.19 14.49 5.69
C LEU A 217 7.52 15.22 5.55
N GLU A 218 7.46 16.42 5.00
CA GLU A 218 8.53 17.40 5.03
C GLU A 218 8.01 18.62 5.80
N GLU A 219 8.64 18.89 6.93
CA GLU A 219 8.35 20.03 7.79
C GLU A 219 9.16 21.24 7.33
N ALA A 220 8.61 22.43 7.50
CA ALA A 220 9.30 23.68 7.21
C ALA A 220 9.23 24.59 8.44
N HIS A 221 10.39 25.05 8.91
CA HIS A 221 10.50 26.01 10.00
C HIS A 221 11.32 27.19 9.49
N PHE A 222 10.75 28.39 9.50
CA PHE A 222 11.36 29.55 8.86
C PHE A 222 10.99 30.85 9.59
N LEU A 223 11.83 31.87 9.43
CA LEU A 223 11.54 33.21 9.93
C LEU A 223 10.54 33.93 9.02
N TRP A 224 9.50 34.48 9.63
CA TRP A 224 8.48 35.27 8.96
C TRP A 224 8.09 36.48 9.81
N MET A 225 8.35 37.68 9.30
CA MET A 225 8.05 38.95 9.97
C MET A 225 8.56 38.98 11.44
N GLY A 226 9.79 38.50 11.65
CA GLY A 226 10.44 38.50 12.97
C GLY A 226 10.00 37.37 13.92
N SER A 227 9.17 36.43 13.46
CA SER A 227 8.71 35.28 14.25
C SER A 227 8.98 33.96 13.54
N VAL A 228 9.27 32.91 14.29
CA VAL A 228 9.43 31.57 13.71
C VAL A 228 8.07 30.97 13.43
N VAL A 229 7.87 30.56 12.18
CA VAL A 229 6.64 29.92 11.73
C VAL A 229 6.93 28.47 11.34
N SER A 230 6.06 27.56 11.77
CA SER A 230 6.10 26.15 11.41
C SER A 230 5.03 25.81 10.37
N GLY A 231 5.41 25.02 9.39
CA GLY A 231 4.58 24.61 8.27
C GLY A 231 4.99 23.25 7.71
N VAL A 232 4.49 22.95 6.52
CA VAL A 232 4.77 21.71 5.78
C VAL A 232 5.01 22.01 4.31
N VAL A 233 5.79 21.16 3.65
CA VAL A 233 5.99 21.21 2.20
C VAL A 233 4.95 20.31 1.53
N LEU A 234 4.11 20.89 0.68
CA LEU A 234 3.07 20.17 -0.07
C LEU A 234 3.00 20.69 -1.51
N PRO A 235 2.51 19.89 -2.47
CA PRO A 235 2.22 20.39 -3.81
C PRO A 235 1.01 21.34 -3.80
N LEU A 236 1.10 22.44 -4.56
CA LEU A 236 -0.01 23.36 -4.75
C LEU A 236 -1.18 22.67 -5.47
N ARG A 237 -2.41 22.98 -5.04
CA ARG A 237 -3.63 22.53 -5.72
C ARG A 237 -4.11 23.49 -6.81
N LYS A 238 -3.77 24.76 -6.67
CA LYS A 238 -4.15 25.87 -7.55
C LYS A 238 -2.99 26.84 -7.58
N ALA A 239 -2.88 27.62 -8.64
CA ALA A 239 -1.85 28.64 -8.74
C ALA A 239 -1.98 29.64 -7.58
N ALA A 240 -0.85 30.10 -7.05
CA ALA A 240 -0.82 31.11 -6.00
C ALA A 240 0.47 31.92 -6.06
N PRO A 241 0.45 33.21 -5.71
CA PRO A 241 1.67 34.00 -5.63
C PRO A 241 2.53 33.56 -4.44
N CYS A 242 3.84 33.55 -4.62
CA CYS A 242 4.78 33.39 -3.53
C CYS A 242 4.72 34.61 -2.61
N SER A 243 4.57 34.36 -1.31
CA SER A 243 4.46 35.42 -0.30
C SER A 243 5.75 36.21 -0.11
N VAL A 244 6.89 35.70 -0.59
CA VAL A 244 8.21 36.35 -0.47
C VAL A 244 8.56 37.13 -1.73
N CYS A 245 8.64 36.47 -2.88
CA CYS A 245 9.11 37.10 -4.12
C CYS A 245 7.99 37.60 -5.04
N GLY A 246 6.72 37.31 -4.73
CA GLY A 246 5.55 37.70 -5.54
C GLY A 246 5.34 36.88 -6.82
N LEU A 247 6.33 36.09 -7.27
CA LEU A 247 6.21 35.25 -8.47
C LEU A 247 5.17 34.13 -8.27
N GLU A 248 4.50 33.76 -9.36
CA GLU A 248 3.45 32.74 -9.35
C GLU A 248 4.01 31.32 -9.20
N LEU A 249 3.40 30.54 -8.30
CA LEU A 249 3.60 29.10 -8.15
C LEU A 249 2.52 28.36 -8.93
N LEU A 250 2.92 27.49 -9.86
CA LEU A 250 1.99 26.66 -10.64
C LEU A 250 1.39 25.50 -9.81
N PRO A 251 0.21 24.98 -10.18
CA PRO A 251 -0.33 23.75 -9.59
C PRO A 251 0.63 22.57 -9.72
N GLY A 252 0.72 21.73 -8.69
CA GLY A 252 1.64 20.59 -8.63
C GLY A 252 3.05 20.95 -8.13
N THR A 253 3.46 22.22 -8.23
CA THR A 253 4.74 22.68 -7.67
C THR A 253 4.77 22.50 -6.16
N ARG A 254 5.89 21.98 -5.65
CA ARG A 254 6.12 21.82 -4.22
C ARG A 254 6.40 23.19 -3.59
N ALA A 255 5.69 23.52 -2.52
CA ALA A 255 5.84 24.79 -1.83
C ALA A 255 5.72 24.63 -0.33
N VAL A 256 6.27 25.59 0.39
CA VAL A 256 6.06 25.75 1.82
C VAL A 256 4.66 26.30 2.03
N HIS A 257 3.91 25.65 2.91
CA HIS A 257 2.63 26.13 3.40
C HIS A 257 2.68 26.23 4.93
N ALA A 258 2.24 27.35 5.48
CA ALA A 258 2.09 27.51 6.92
C ALA A 258 0.82 28.30 7.26
N GLY A 259 0.18 27.98 8.38
CA GLY A 259 -0.96 28.72 8.91
C GLY A 259 -0.56 29.54 10.13
N ASN A 260 -0.64 30.87 10.04
CA ASN A 260 -0.46 31.77 11.19
C ASN A 260 -1.82 32.29 11.71
N GLY A 261 -2.77 31.38 11.96
CA GLY A 261 -4.12 31.70 12.45
C GLY A 261 -5.05 32.37 11.41
N LYS A 262 -4.73 33.60 10.98
CA LYS A 262 -5.58 34.41 10.06
C LYS A 262 -5.14 34.39 8.60
N LYS A 263 -3.87 34.09 8.32
CA LYS A 263 -3.32 34.07 6.95
C LYS A 263 -2.58 32.76 6.69
N VAL A 264 -2.68 32.30 5.44
CA VAL A 264 -1.88 31.20 4.92
C VAL A 264 -0.65 31.81 4.27
N ILE A 265 0.53 31.38 4.72
CA ILE A 265 1.80 31.70 4.08
C ILE A 265 2.07 30.60 3.06
N CYS A 266 2.37 30.99 1.83
CA CYS A 266 2.65 30.08 0.72
C CYS A 266 3.82 30.63 -0.10
N GLY A 267 4.82 29.82 -0.41
CA GLY A 267 5.98 30.29 -1.18
C GLY A 267 6.90 29.19 -1.68
N HIS A 268 7.79 29.53 -2.60
CA HIS A 268 8.88 28.65 -3.02
C HIS A 268 9.70 28.23 -1.80
N ILE A 269 10.18 26.98 -1.82
CA ILE A 269 11.03 26.41 -0.78
C ILE A 269 12.25 27.31 -0.57
N GLU A 270 12.98 27.62 -1.65
CA GLU A 270 14.19 28.46 -1.67
C GLU A 270 13.98 29.90 -1.15
N CYS A 271 12.75 30.41 -1.13
CA CYS A 271 12.49 31.79 -0.73
C CYS A 271 12.45 32.00 0.79
N PHE A 272 12.44 30.94 1.60
CA PHE A 272 12.34 31.06 3.05
C PHE A 272 13.70 30.90 3.73
N ASN A 273 13.96 31.75 4.72
CA ASN A 273 15.11 31.60 5.61
C ASN A 273 14.79 30.55 6.68
N TYR A 274 15.24 29.32 6.44
CA TYR A 274 15.01 28.19 7.34
C TYR A 274 15.77 28.35 8.66
N VAL A 275 15.15 27.85 9.73
CA VAL A 275 15.75 27.78 11.07
C VAL A 275 15.84 26.31 11.46
N ASN A 276 16.94 25.91 12.09
CA ASN A 276 17.09 24.52 12.54
C ASN A 276 16.10 24.23 13.67
N LYS A 277 15.46 23.06 13.62
CA LYS A 277 14.46 22.63 14.62
C LYS A 277 15.08 22.45 16.02
N GLU A 278 16.38 22.20 16.09
CA GLU A 278 17.13 22.05 17.34
C GLU A 278 17.35 23.38 18.07
N GLU A 279 17.47 24.50 17.34
CA GLU A 279 17.64 25.84 17.88
C GLU A 279 16.35 26.42 18.49
N LEU A 280 15.20 25.80 18.24
CA LEU A 280 13.89 26.26 18.70
C LEU A 280 13.45 25.69 20.04
N ASN A 281 14.18 24.68 20.56
CA ASN A 281 13.86 24.00 21.82
C ASN A 281 14.94 24.19 22.91
N GLY A 282 15.92 25.06 22.66
CA GLY A 282 16.88 25.55 23.68
C GLY A 282 16.41 26.87 24.28
#